data_AF-A0A9X3J2L2-F1
#
_entry.id   AF-A0A9X3J2L2-F1
#
_cell.length_a   1.000
_cell.length_b   1.000
_cell.length_c   1.000
_cell.angle_alpha   90.00
_cell.angle_beta   90.00
_cell.angle_gamma   90.00
#
_symmetry.space_group_name_H-M   'P 1'
#
loop_
_entity.id
_entity.type
_entity.pdbx_description
1 polymer ?
#
loop_
_entity_poly.entity_id
_entity_poly.type
_entity_poly.pdbx_seq_one_letter_code
_entity_poly.pdbx_strand_id
1 'polypeptide(L)'
;MSQAAEQPASRLADALLRAPAAEDPSDEPWAYRGWAALLVSLFILYHTVALLQHTTPAAGLAERFNRKLAGFLRAGAYMRATSSVQSWAMFAPNPHRTNQFLQVRVVTQDGEELDLLHDIYGRRDYPYFFYDRMGKINRRLLEQERYQSPYAAWVCREWARTHGGEAPVRINFTKMWTKVPPPDKAIATMGFDPFALKLYKEPLKGFDCATTPHAQLPNDIRARYGFTPLPDGAFVDIEENTWRDRADAKARILQRRRAADAGRGKAPAGKAARGEDAAPPAEGGAEGAPGEGGGAEGAPGDEPALANEGGNEGGGADGGGD
;
A
#
# COMPACT_ATOMS: atom_id res chain seq x y z
N MET A 1 -14.56 -66.09 10.74
CA MET A 1 -14.43 -65.87 9.28
C MET A 1 -15.00 -64.50 8.98
N SER A 2 -14.12 -63.51 8.81
CA SER A 2 -14.47 -62.09 8.75
C SER A 2 -14.88 -61.71 7.33
N GLN A 3 -16.15 -61.36 7.12
CA GLN A 3 -16.60 -60.67 5.91
C GLN A 3 -16.19 -59.21 6.05
N ALA A 4 -15.16 -58.81 5.31
CA ALA A 4 -14.77 -57.42 5.19
C ALA A 4 -15.86 -56.68 4.40
N ALA A 5 -16.47 -55.67 5.03
CA ALA A 5 -17.36 -54.73 4.39
C ALA A 5 -16.57 -53.93 3.34
N GLU A 6 -16.70 -54.33 2.09
CA GLU A 6 -16.11 -53.66 0.94
C GLU A 6 -16.77 -52.27 0.79
N GLN A 7 -15.97 -51.22 0.96
CA GLN A 7 -16.46 -49.85 1.16
C GLN A 7 -17.16 -49.28 -0.08
N PRO A 8 -18.27 -48.51 0.09
CA PRO A 8 -19.06 -47.93 -1.01
C PRO A 8 -18.28 -46.95 -1.90
N ALA A 9 -17.18 -46.37 -1.41
CA ALA A 9 -16.34 -45.45 -2.16
C ALA A 9 -15.64 -46.14 -3.36
N SER A 10 -15.29 -47.42 -3.23
CA SER A 10 -14.68 -48.20 -4.31
C SER A 10 -15.63 -48.42 -5.48
N ARG A 11 -16.93 -48.64 -5.19
CA ARG A 11 -17.97 -48.83 -6.21
C ARG A 11 -18.30 -47.57 -6.98
N LEU A 12 -18.26 -46.39 -6.33
CA LEU A 12 -18.47 -45.12 -7.02
C LEU A 12 -17.30 -44.78 -7.94
N ALA A 13 -16.07 -44.98 -7.47
CA ALA A 13 -14.86 -44.76 -8.28
C ALA A 13 -14.83 -45.70 -9.50
N ASP A 14 -15.10 -46.99 -9.31
CA ASP A 14 -15.19 -47.95 -10.42
C ASP A 14 -16.36 -47.64 -11.37
N ALA A 15 -17.49 -47.16 -10.85
CA ALA A 15 -18.63 -46.75 -11.68
C ALA A 15 -18.32 -45.49 -12.50
N LEU A 16 -17.58 -44.52 -11.96
CA LEU A 16 -17.17 -43.31 -12.70
C LEU A 16 -16.08 -43.60 -13.73
N LEU A 17 -15.18 -44.54 -13.45
CA LEU A 17 -14.08 -44.91 -14.34
C LEU A 17 -14.50 -45.86 -15.48
N ARG A 18 -15.55 -46.67 -15.26
CA ARG A 18 -16.08 -47.61 -16.26
C ARG A 18 -17.44 -47.20 -16.81
N ALA A 19 -17.97 -46.04 -16.43
CA ALA A 19 -19.16 -45.49 -17.07
C ALA A 19 -18.85 -45.34 -18.57
N PRO A 20 -19.71 -45.86 -19.47
CA PRO A 20 -19.58 -45.53 -20.88
C PRO A 20 -19.61 -44.01 -20.99
N ALA A 21 -18.65 -43.43 -21.72
CA ALA A 21 -18.65 -42.00 -21.97
C ALA A 21 -20.04 -41.63 -22.48
N ALA A 22 -20.70 -40.68 -21.82
CA ALA A 22 -21.98 -40.18 -22.30
C ALA A 22 -21.75 -39.75 -23.74
N GLU A 23 -22.45 -40.38 -24.69
CA GLU A 23 -22.40 -39.96 -26.08
C GLU A 23 -22.85 -38.51 -26.11
N ASP A 24 -21.93 -37.63 -26.53
CA ASP A 24 -22.23 -36.22 -26.71
C ASP A 24 -23.41 -36.15 -27.68
N PRO A 25 -24.56 -35.55 -27.32
CA PRO A 25 -25.68 -35.43 -28.23
C PRO A 25 -25.27 -34.47 -29.37
N SER A 26 -24.63 -35.04 -30.38
CA SER A 26 -23.95 -34.32 -31.46
C SER A 26 -24.90 -33.60 -32.41
N ASP A 27 -26.20 -33.88 -32.30
CA ASP A 27 -27.26 -33.35 -33.17
C ASP A 27 -28.28 -32.46 -32.44
N GLU A 28 -28.06 -32.09 -31.17
CA GLU A 28 -28.90 -31.06 -30.56
C GLU A 28 -28.60 -29.70 -31.21
N PRO A 29 -29.59 -29.07 -31.89
CA PRO A 29 -29.39 -27.76 -32.48
C PRO A 29 -29.03 -26.80 -31.35
N TRP A 30 -27.91 -26.09 -31.52
CA TRP A 30 -27.39 -25.16 -30.52
C TRP A 30 -28.54 -24.27 -30.02
N ALA A 31 -28.70 -24.15 -28.70
CA ALA A 31 -29.81 -23.44 -28.05
C ALA A 31 -30.00 -21.99 -28.56
N TYR A 32 -28.99 -21.46 -29.24
CA TYR A 32 -28.89 -20.12 -29.76
C TYR A 32 -28.93 -20.14 -31.31
N ARG A 33 -30.09 -19.81 -31.88
CA ARG A 33 -30.31 -19.66 -33.34
C ARG A 33 -29.32 -18.65 -33.94
N GLY A 34 -29.20 -18.59 -35.26
CA GLY A 34 -28.23 -17.74 -35.98
C GLY A 34 -28.17 -16.25 -35.57
N TRP A 35 -29.24 -15.68 -35.00
CA TRP A 35 -29.24 -14.31 -34.47
C TRP A 35 -28.31 -14.14 -33.26
N ALA A 36 -28.21 -15.15 -32.40
CA ALA A 36 -27.35 -15.11 -31.23
C ALA A 36 -25.88 -15.29 -31.63
N ALA A 37 -25.60 -16.17 -32.60
CA ALA A 37 -24.28 -16.26 -33.23
C ALA A 37 -23.87 -14.92 -33.85
N LEU A 38 -24.80 -14.22 -34.52
CA LEU A 38 -24.56 -12.87 -35.05
C LEU A 38 -24.25 -11.86 -33.93
N LEU A 39 -25.03 -11.82 -32.86
CA LEU A 39 -24.80 -10.90 -31.74
C LEU A 39 -23.46 -11.16 -31.04
N VAL A 40 -23.13 -12.43 -30.79
CA VAL A 40 -21.84 -12.82 -30.20
C VAL A 40 -20.69 -12.44 -31.14
N SER A 41 -20.84 -12.68 -32.44
CA SER A 41 -19.83 -12.29 -33.44
C SER A 41 -19.63 -10.77 -33.50
N LEU A 42 -20.71 -9.99 -33.44
CA LEU A 42 -20.65 -8.53 -33.37
C LEU A 42 -19.98 -8.04 -32.09
N PHE A 43 -20.27 -8.68 -30.95
CA PHE A 43 -19.63 -8.38 -29.68
C PHE A 43 -18.13 -8.68 -29.72
N ILE A 44 -17.73 -9.85 -30.22
CA ILE A 44 -16.32 -10.23 -30.38
C ILE A 44 -15.62 -9.24 -31.31
N LEU A 45 -16.21 -8.93 -32.46
CA LEU A 45 -15.65 -7.97 -33.41
C LEU A 45 -15.46 -6.60 -32.75
N TYR A 46 -16.48 -6.09 -32.04
CA TYR A 46 -16.38 -4.83 -31.31
C TYR A 46 -15.27 -4.87 -30.26
N HIS A 47 -15.19 -5.93 -29.46
CA HIS A 47 -14.15 -6.10 -28.45
C HIS A 47 -12.75 -6.13 -29.07
N THR A 48 -12.54 -6.89 -30.15
CA THR A 48 -11.27 -6.96 -30.87
C THR A 48 -10.86 -5.60 -31.44
N VAL A 49 -11.79 -4.85 -32.05
CA VAL A 49 -11.49 -3.52 -32.58
C VAL A 49 -11.17 -2.53 -31.46
N ALA A 50 -11.93 -2.55 -30.35
CA ALA A 50 -11.67 -1.71 -29.18
C ALA A 50 -10.32 -2.04 -28.53
N LEU A 51 -9.96 -3.32 -28.43
CA LEU A 51 -8.67 -3.78 -27.92
C LEU A 51 -7.52 -3.33 -28.81
N LEU A 52 -7.60 -3.56 -30.13
CA LEU A 52 -6.58 -3.14 -31.09
C LEU A 52 -6.37 -1.62 -31.05
N GLN A 53 -7.46 -0.85 -31.01
CA GLN A 53 -7.42 0.59 -30.84
C GLN A 53 -6.69 0.96 -29.54
N HIS A 54 -7.03 0.32 -28.42
CA HIS A 54 -6.46 0.61 -27.10
C HIS A 54 -4.97 0.25 -27.00
N THR A 55 -4.51 -0.79 -27.70
CA THR A 55 -3.09 -1.18 -27.76
C THR A 55 -2.28 -0.44 -28.82
N THR A 56 -2.93 0.27 -29.74
CA THR A 56 -2.23 1.04 -30.78
C THR A 56 -1.61 2.29 -30.16
N PRO A 57 -0.30 2.54 -30.37
CA PRO A 57 0.38 3.71 -29.82
C PRO A 57 -0.35 5.02 -30.16
N ALA A 58 -0.42 5.92 -29.17
CA ALA A 58 -1.00 7.24 -29.34
C ALA A 58 -0.08 8.22 -30.10
N ALA A 59 1.15 7.81 -30.43
CA ALA A 59 2.12 8.62 -31.16
C ALA A 59 2.32 8.11 -32.60
N GLY A 60 2.50 9.01 -33.56
CA GLY A 60 2.83 8.71 -34.96
C GLY A 60 1.75 9.09 -35.97
N LEU A 61 1.92 8.63 -37.22
CA LEU A 61 1.11 9.04 -38.38
C LEU A 61 -0.41 8.72 -38.25
N ALA A 62 -0.78 7.73 -37.43
CA ALA A 62 -2.16 7.28 -37.25
C ALA A 62 -2.88 7.91 -36.03
N GLU A 63 -2.23 8.82 -35.29
CA GLU A 63 -2.75 9.38 -34.04
C GLU A 63 -4.16 10.02 -34.19
N ARG A 64 -4.38 10.80 -35.25
CA ARG A 64 -5.67 11.47 -35.49
C ARG A 64 -6.79 10.47 -35.78
N PHE A 65 -6.48 9.40 -36.50
CA PHE A 65 -7.42 8.32 -36.79
C PHE A 65 -7.72 7.51 -35.52
N ASN A 66 -6.68 7.15 -34.76
CA ASN A 66 -6.79 6.41 -33.51
C ASN A 66 -7.68 7.15 -32.49
N ARG A 67 -7.47 8.47 -32.31
CA ARG A 67 -8.31 9.29 -31.41
C ARG A 67 -9.78 9.37 -31.85
N LYS A 68 -10.04 9.54 -33.15
CA LYS A 68 -11.42 9.57 -33.67
C LYS A 68 -12.11 8.22 -33.49
N LEU A 69 -11.41 7.13 -33.76
CA LEU A 69 -11.92 5.77 -33.58
C LEU A 69 -12.19 5.47 -32.09
N ALA A 70 -11.29 5.87 -31.19
CA ALA A 70 -11.47 5.77 -29.75
C ALA A 70 -12.74 6.48 -29.24
N GLY A 71 -12.97 7.70 -29.75
CA GLY A 71 -14.14 8.51 -29.41
C GLY A 71 -15.45 7.90 -29.94
N PHE A 72 -15.46 7.47 -31.20
CA PHE A 72 -16.63 6.83 -31.83
C PHE A 72 -17.02 5.52 -31.12
N LEU A 73 -16.04 4.65 -30.86
CA LEU A 73 -16.28 3.36 -30.22
C LEU A 73 -16.48 3.47 -28.70
N ARG A 74 -16.24 4.65 -28.11
CA ARG A 74 -16.13 4.83 -26.65
C ARG A 74 -15.18 3.81 -26.01
N ALA A 75 -14.13 3.44 -26.73
CA ALA A 75 -13.25 2.33 -26.38
C ALA A 75 -12.66 2.49 -24.97
N GLY A 76 -12.23 3.70 -24.57
CA GLY A 76 -11.71 3.94 -23.22
C GLY A 76 -12.73 3.79 -22.09
N ALA A 77 -14.03 4.03 -22.34
CA ALA A 77 -15.08 3.78 -21.35
C ALA A 77 -15.43 2.29 -21.29
N TYR A 78 -15.54 1.65 -22.45
CA TYR A 78 -15.78 0.21 -22.57
C TYR A 78 -14.68 -0.63 -21.92
N MET A 79 -13.41 -0.34 -22.20
CA MET A 79 -12.27 -1.07 -21.63
C MET A 79 -12.20 -0.91 -20.10
N ARG A 80 -12.57 0.26 -19.57
CA ARG A 80 -12.67 0.46 -18.10
C ARG A 80 -13.84 -0.30 -17.50
N ALA A 81 -15.02 -0.25 -18.13
CA ALA A 81 -16.21 -0.95 -17.65
C ALA A 81 -16.01 -2.48 -17.65
N THR A 82 -15.29 -3.01 -18.64
CA THR A 82 -14.94 -4.43 -18.74
C THR A 82 -13.66 -4.81 -17.98
N SER A 83 -13.07 -3.88 -17.22
CA SER A 83 -11.81 -4.08 -16.49
C SER A 83 -10.66 -4.62 -17.37
N SER A 84 -10.68 -4.31 -18.66
CA SER A 84 -9.67 -4.73 -19.65
C SER A 84 -8.53 -3.72 -19.82
N VAL A 85 -8.57 -2.60 -19.10
CA VAL A 85 -7.42 -1.67 -19.02
C VAL A 85 -6.36 -2.31 -18.13
N GLN A 86 -5.32 -2.87 -18.74
CA GLN A 86 -4.11 -3.25 -18.04
C GLN A 86 -3.02 -2.22 -18.31
N SER A 87 -2.42 -1.70 -17.24
CA SER A 87 -1.27 -0.82 -17.38
C SER A 87 -0.07 -1.61 -17.88
N TRP A 88 0.61 -1.12 -18.93
CA TRP A 88 1.90 -1.65 -19.36
C TRP A 88 2.97 -1.58 -18.26
N ALA A 89 2.81 -0.70 -17.27
CA ALA A 89 3.65 -0.66 -16.08
C ALA A 89 3.54 -1.93 -15.21
N MET A 90 2.54 -2.80 -15.46
CA MET A 90 2.46 -4.12 -14.85
C MET A 90 3.42 -5.13 -15.50
N PHE A 91 3.76 -4.96 -16.79
CA PHE A 91 4.65 -5.85 -17.55
C PHE A 91 6.09 -5.38 -17.61
N ALA A 92 6.31 -4.07 -17.54
CA ALA A 92 7.63 -3.46 -17.38
C ALA A 92 7.62 -2.50 -16.18
N PRO A 93 7.39 -3.01 -14.95
CA PRO A 93 7.54 -2.17 -13.77
C PRO A 93 8.98 -1.66 -13.76
N ASN A 94 9.14 -0.33 -13.77
CA ASN A 94 10.46 0.28 -13.64
C ASN A 94 11.08 -0.27 -12.34
N PRO A 95 12.16 -1.07 -12.42
CA PRO A 95 12.66 -1.75 -11.25
C PRO A 95 13.06 -0.70 -10.22
N HIS A 96 12.74 -0.95 -8.94
CA HIS A 96 13.13 -0.04 -7.88
C HIS A 96 14.65 0.18 -7.94
N ARG A 97 15.07 1.43 -8.13
CA ARG A 97 16.51 1.80 -8.18
C ARG A 97 17.18 1.84 -6.81
N THR A 98 16.51 1.32 -5.80
CA THR A 98 16.99 1.27 -4.42
C THR A 98 16.61 -0.07 -3.82
N ASN A 99 17.60 -0.79 -3.31
CA ASN A 99 17.36 -1.95 -2.45
C ASN A 99 17.14 -1.42 -1.03
N GLN A 100 16.04 -1.81 -0.40
CA GLN A 100 15.69 -1.35 0.94
C GLN A 100 15.64 -2.52 1.91
N PHE A 101 16.19 -2.31 3.10
CA PHE A 101 16.29 -3.27 4.17
C PHE A 101 15.86 -2.61 5.48
N LEU A 102 15.37 -3.42 6.42
CA LEU A 102 14.93 -2.95 7.72
C LEU A 102 15.72 -3.68 8.79
N GLN A 103 16.46 -2.91 9.59
CA GLN A 103 17.11 -3.40 10.80
C GLN A 103 16.20 -3.13 11.99
N VAL A 104 16.02 -4.13 12.85
CA VAL A 104 15.16 -4.05 14.03
C VAL A 104 16.04 -4.22 15.25
N ARG A 105 16.14 -3.16 16.05
CA ARG A 105 16.98 -3.14 17.24
C ARG A 105 16.12 -3.06 18.50
N VAL A 106 16.55 -3.76 19.53
CA VAL A 106 15.91 -3.82 20.84
C VAL A 106 16.83 -3.13 21.83
N VAL A 107 16.30 -2.16 22.56
CA VAL A 107 16.99 -1.54 23.69
C VAL A 107 16.57 -2.26 24.96
N THR A 108 17.52 -2.93 25.61
CA THR A 108 17.30 -3.66 26.87
C THR A 108 17.12 -2.71 28.06
N GLN A 109 16.73 -3.24 29.22
CA GLN A 109 16.64 -2.46 30.46
C GLN A 109 18.00 -1.90 30.92
N ASP A 110 19.08 -2.60 30.57
CA ASP A 110 20.46 -2.18 30.85
C ASP A 110 20.96 -1.10 29.88
N GLY A 111 20.14 -0.74 28.88
CA GLY A 111 20.49 0.26 27.85
C GLY A 111 21.33 -0.29 26.70
N GLU A 112 21.52 -1.61 26.61
CA GLU A 112 22.20 -2.25 25.49
C GLU A 112 21.28 -2.31 24.26
N GLU A 113 21.81 -1.93 23.09
CA GLU A 113 21.08 -2.02 21.82
C GLU A 113 21.47 -3.30 21.07
N LEU A 114 20.55 -4.25 21.03
CA LEU A 114 20.73 -5.55 20.38
C LEU A 114 20.02 -5.59 19.02
N ASP A 115 20.73 -6.01 17.98
CA ASP A 115 20.14 -6.24 16.67
C ASP A 115 19.53 -7.64 16.59
N LEU A 116 18.26 -7.73 16.17
CA LEU A 116 17.57 -9.00 16.00
C LEU A 116 17.99 -9.76 14.72
N LEU A 117 18.86 -9.17 13.89
CA LEU A 117 19.34 -9.76 12.63
C LEU A 117 18.18 -10.16 11.69
N HIS A 118 17.07 -9.44 11.82
CA HIS A 118 15.91 -9.61 10.96
C HIS A 118 16.15 -9.09 9.54
N ASP A 119 17.19 -8.29 9.34
CA ASP A 119 17.58 -7.83 8.03
C ASP A 119 18.18 -8.97 7.20
N ILE A 120 18.03 -8.81 5.89
CA ILE A 120 18.72 -9.66 4.91
C ILE A 120 20.13 -9.11 4.66
N TYR A 121 20.35 -7.84 4.99
CA TYR A 121 21.61 -7.15 4.78
C TYR A 121 22.69 -7.72 5.71
N GLY A 122 23.48 -8.69 5.21
CA GLY A 122 24.50 -9.39 5.99
C GLY A 122 24.41 -10.92 5.86
N ARG A 123 23.25 -11.45 5.45
CA ARG A 123 23.08 -12.85 5.09
C ARG A 123 23.45 -13.04 3.61
N ARG A 124 24.51 -13.83 3.35
CA ARG A 124 25.08 -14.07 2.02
C ARG A 124 24.38 -15.18 1.22
N ASP A 125 23.23 -15.65 1.70
CA ASP A 125 22.51 -16.76 1.08
C ASP A 125 21.74 -16.30 -0.16
N TYR A 126 22.45 -16.06 -1.26
CA TYR A 126 21.89 -15.74 -2.57
C TYR A 126 22.20 -16.88 -3.55
N PRO A 127 21.26 -17.33 -4.42
CA PRO A 127 19.86 -16.91 -4.60
C PRO A 127 18.85 -17.65 -3.70
N TYR A 128 17.78 -16.95 -3.31
CA TYR A 128 16.67 -17.55 -2.55
C TYR A 128 15.76 -18.36 -3.48
N PHE A 129 15.80 -19.69 -3.38
CA PHE A 129 14.80 -20.54 -4.04
C PHE A 129 13.43 -20.46 -3.34
N PHE A 130 13.42 -20.13 -2.04
CA PHE A 130 12.21 -19.98 -1.25
C PHE A 130 12.12 -18.57 -0.69
N TYR A 131 10.99 -17.92 -0.95
CA TYR A 131 10.71 -16.59 -0.44
C TYR A 131 10.50 -16.64 1.08
N ASP A 132 11.40 -16.03 1.85
CA ASP A 132 11.28 -15.94 3.30
C ASP A 132 10.08 -15.04 3.67
N ARG A 133 9.21 -15.55 4.56
CA ARG A 133 8.07 -14.81 5.11
C ARG A 133 8.52 -13.53 5.81
N MET A 134 9.69 -13.53 6.45
CA MET A 134 10.24 -12.34 7.11
C MET A 134 10.63 -11.25 6.11
N GLY A 135 11.14 -11.62 4.92
CA GLY A 135 11.40 -10.68 3.85
C GLY A 135 10.13 -9.92 3.43
N LYS A 136 8.98 -10.62 3.35
CA LYS A 136 7.68 -10.02 3.08
C LYS A 136 7.26 -9.02 4.15
N ILE A 137 7.46 -9.39 5.42
CA ILE A 137 7.10 -8.57 6.57
C ILE A 137 7.94 -7.30 6.57
N ASN A 138 9.26 -7.42 6.44
CA ASN A 138 10.19 -6.29 6.39
C ASN A 138 9.83 -5.29 5.29
N ARG A 139 9.50 -5.78 4.08
CA ARG A 139 9.05 -4.93 2.98
C ARG A 139 7.78 -4.14 3.35
N ARG A 140 6.79 -4.80 3.96
CA ARG A 140 5.55 -4.13 4.37
C ARG A 140 5.77 -3.10 5.50
N LEU A 141 6.70 -3.37 6.41
CA LEU A 141 7.05 -2.45 7.49
C LEU A 141 7.74 -1.18 6.97
N LEU A 142 8.52 -1.30 5.89
CA LEU A 142 9.12 -0.16 5.20
C LEU A 142 8.12 0.66 4.38
N GLU A 143 7.22 -0.01 3.66
CA GLU A 143 6.23 0.66 2.81
C GLU A 143 5.10 1.32 3.60
N GLN A 144 4.74 0.78 4.78
CA GLN A 144 3.57 1.21 5.53
C GLN A 144 3.87 1.35 7.02
N GLU A 145 4.00 2.60 7.49
CA GLU A 145 4.30 2.94 8.88
C GLU A 145 3.28 2.34 9.88
N ARG A 146 2.00 2.23 9.49
CA ARG A 146 0.94 1.67 10.34
C ARG A 146 1.21 0.24 10.83
N TYR A 147 2.04 -0.54 10.13
CA TYR A 147 2.39 -1.90 10.56
C TYR A 147 3.57 -1.94 11.53
N GLN A 148 4.33 -0.86 11.67
CA GLN A 148 5.50 -0.80 12.54
C GLN A 148 5.11 -0.91 14.02
N SER A 149 4.06 -0.22 14.45
CA SER A 149 3.59 -0.27 15.85
C SER A 149 3.10 -1.66 16.28
N PRO A 150 2.19 -2.34 15.54
CA PRO A 150 1.78 -3.71 15.89
C PRO A 150 2.94 -4.71 15.87
N TYR A 151 3.90 -4.53 14.95
CA TYR A 151 5.07 -5.38 14.87
C TYR A 151 6.01 -5.15 16.06
N ALA A 152 6.29 -3.90 16.42
CA ALA A 152 7.05 -3.56 17.62
C ALA A 152 6.40 -4.14 18.88
N ALA A 153 5.07 -4.03 19.01
CA ALA A 153 4.34 -4.64 20.11
C ALA A 153 4.51 -6.17 20.16
N TRP A 154 4.47 -6.84 19.01
CA TRP A 154 4.78 -8.27 18.93
C TRP A 154 6.22 -8.58 19.38
N VAL A 155 7.21 -7.80 18.92
CA VAL A 155 8.61 -7.97 19.35
C VAL A 155 8.75 -7.79 20.86
N CYS A 156 8.15 -6.76 21.45
CA CYS A 156 8.16 -6.54 22.90
C CYS A 156 7.60 -7.76 23.67
N ARG A 157 6.47 -8.31 23.21
CA ARG A 157 5.85 -9.50 23.84
C ARG A 157 6.70 -10.75 23.67
N GLU A 158 7.23 -10.98 22.49
CA GLU A 158 8.07 -12.15 22.20
C GLU A 158 9.38 -12.10 22.96
N TRP A 159 9.97 -10.90 23.09
CA TRP A 159 11.13 -10.65 23.92
C TRP A 159 10.83 -10.97 25.39
N ALA A 160 9.76 -10.39 25.95
CA ALA A 160 9.33 -10.68 27.31
C ALA A 160 9.06 -12.18 27.54
N ARG A 161 8.49 -12.87 26.55
CA ARG A 161 8.23 -14.31 26.64
C ARG A 161 9.50 -15.15 26.70
N THR A 162 10.56 -14.74 26.00
CA THR A 162 11.82 -15.48 25.90
C THR A 162 12.85 -15.09 26.95
N HIS A 163 12.74 -13.88 27.53
CA HIS A 163 13.67 -13.31 28.50
C HIS A 163 13.04 -13.20 29.90
N GLY A 164 12.41 -14.27 30.38
CA GLY A 164 11.98 -14.38 31.79
C GLY A 164 10.85 -13.42 32.22
N GLY A 165 10.10 -12.86 31.27
CA GLY A 165 9.02 -11.91 31.55
C GLY A 165 9.46 -10.44 31.54
N GLU A 166 10.73 -10.14 31.24
CA GLU A 166 11.25 -8.78 31.15
C GLU A 166 11.03 -8.21 29.75
N ALA A 167 10.23 -7.14 29.66
CA ALA A 167 10.05 -6.43 28.40
C ALA A 167 11.24 -5.52 28.11
N PRO A 168 11.60 -5.29 26.84
CA PRO A 168 12.61 -4.29 26.50
C PRO A 168 12.07 -2.87 26.72
N VAL A 169 12.96 -1.88 26.76
CA VAL A 169 12.56 -0.47 26.94
C VAL A 169 11.92 0.06 25.66
N ARG A 170 12.62 -0.13 24.54
CA ARG A 170 12.25 0.46 23.26
C ARG A 170 12.66 -0.42 22.09
N ILE A 171 11.86 -0.40 21.03
CA ILE A 171 12.18 -1.01 19.74
C ILE A 171 12.50 0.11 18.76
N ASN A 172 13.70 0.08 18.18
CA ASN A 172 14.15 1.03 17.18
C ASN A 172 14.16 0.36 15.80
N PHE A 173 13.62 1.05 14.81
CA PHE A 173 13.69 0.65 13.42
C PHE A 173 14.75 1.50 12.72
N THR A 174 15.62 0.88 11.95
CA THR A 174 16.54 1.59 11.06
C THR A 174 16.30 1.12 9.64
N LYS A 175 15.91 2.05 8.77
CA LYS A 175 15.82 1.82 7.35
C LYS A 175 17.22 1.90 6.77
N MET A 176 17.59 0.89 6.00
CA MET A 176 18.86 0.86 5.29
C MET A 176 18.60 0.71 3.80
N TRP A 177 19.34 1.42 2.96
CA TRP A 177 19.20 1.24 1.52
C TRP A 177 20.50 1.40 0.77
N THR A 178 20.59 0.71 -0.36
CA THR A 178 21.66 0.89 -1.34
C THR A 178 21.05 1.35 -2.65
N LYS A 179 21.79 2.21 -3.38
CA LYS A 179 21.37 2.69 -4.69
C LYS A 179 21.84 1.73 -5.76
N VAL A 180 20.90 1.17 -6.52
CA VAL A 180 21.19 0.28 -7.65
C VAL A 180 21.81 1.12 -8.77
N PRO A 181 22.96 0.72 -9.32
CA PRO A 181 23.58 1.44 -10.42
C PRO A 181 22.66 1.44 -11.66
N PRO A 182 22.72 2.50 -12.50
CA PRO A 182 22.00 2.52 -13.76
C PRO A 182 22.46 1.36 -14.68
N PRO A 183 21.58 0.89 -15.59
CA PRO A 183 21.86 -0.28 -16.43
C PRO A 183 23.16 -0.13 -17.23
N ASP A 184 23.46 1.06 -17.75
CA ASP A 184 24.67 1.31 -18.54
C ASP A 184 25.95 0.96 -17.78
N LYS A 185 25.98 1.23 -16.46
CA LYS A 185 27.12 0.90 -15.61
C LYS A 185 27.15 -0.58 -15.23
N ALA A 186 25.97 -1.18 -15.00
CA ALA A 186 25.88 -2.59 -14.63
C ALA A 186 26.22 -3.52 -15.80
N ILE A 187 25.84 -3.16 -17.04
CA ILE A 187 26.17 -3.91 -18.26
C ILE A 187 27.68 -3.89 -18.51
N ALA A 188 28.32 -2.73 -18.34
CA ALA A 188 29.77 -2.59 -18.51
C ALA A 188 30.58 -3.52 -17.58
N THR A 189 30.09 -3.77 -16.37
CA THR A 189 30.73 -4.65 -15.38
C THR A 189 30.15 -6.07 -15.33
N MET A 190 29.25 -6.43 -16.25
CA MET A 190 28.54 -7.72 -16.27
C MET A 190 27.85 -8.06 -14.93
N GLY A 191 27.34 -7.03 -14.24
CA GLY A 191 26.71 -7.13 -12.93
C GLY A 191 27.27 -6.15 -11.91
N PHE A 192 26.75 -6.21 -10.69
CA PHE A 192 27.27 -5.46 -9.53
C PHE A 192 27.11 -6.31 -8.27
N ASP A 193 28.01 -6.14 -7.30
CA ASP A 193 27.85 -6.74 -5.97
C ASP A 193 26.95 -5.82 -5.12
N PRO A 194 25.75 -6.28 -4.68
CA PRO A 194 24.85 -5.49 -3.84
C PRO A 194 25.47 -5.05 -2.50
N PHE A 195 26.44 -5.79 -1.98
CA PHE A 195 27.06 -5.54 -0.68
C PHE A 195 28.24 -4.57 -0.74
N ALA A 196 28.88 -4.43 -1.91
CA ALA A 196 29.91 -3.43 -2.15
C ALA A 196 29.33 -2.01 -2.35
N LEU A 197 28.01 -1.90 -2.51
CA LEU A 197 27.34 -0.61 -2.66
C LEU A 197 27.32 0.17 -1.35
N LYS A 198 27.44 1.50 -1.46
CA LYS A 198 27.32 2.41 -0.32
C LYS A 198 25.96 2.23 0.35
N LEU A 199 26.01 1.85 1.62
CA LEU A 199 24.84 1.72 2.49
C LEU A 199 24.48 3.06 3.10
N TYR A 200 23.23 3.45 2.93
CA TYR A 200 22.63 4.58 3.62
C TYR A 200 21.74 4.06 4.75
N LYS A 201 21.70 4.79 5.87
CA LYS A 201 20.90 4.44 7.04
C LYS A 201 20.08 5.64 7.49
N GLU A 202 18.83 5.41 7.84
CA GLU A 202 17.89 6.40 8.35
C GLU A 202 17.17 5.80 9.57
N PRO A 203 17.24 6.43 10.75
CA PRO A 203 16.46 6.00 11.89
C PRO A 203 14.98 6.29 11.59
N LEU A 204 14.14 5.27 11.76
CA LEU A 204 12.69 5.40 11.71
C LEU A 204 12.14 5.62 13.13
N LYS A 205 10.82 5.82 13.22
CA LYS A 205 10.12 5.97 14.49
C LYS A 205 10.38 4.77 15.41
N GLY A 206 10.87 5.04 16.61
CA GLY A 206 10.98 4.04 17.68
C GLY A 206 9.70 3.95 18.50
N PHE A 207 9.49 2.79 19.13
CA PHE A 207 8.29 2.49 19.91
C PHE A 207 8.68 2.00 21.31
N ASP A 208 8.14 2.66 22.33
CA ASP A 208 8.39 2.29 23.71
C ASP A 208 7.46 1.15 24.12
N CYS A 209 8.02 0.07 24.67
CA CYS A 209 7.24 -1.12 24.99
C CYS A 209 6.32 -0.91 26.19
N ALA A 210 6.50 0.14 27.00
CA ALA A 210 5.62 0.46 28.12
C ALA A 210 4.34 1.20 27.70
N THR A 211 4.39 2.01 26.64
CA THR A 211 3.28 2.87 26.21
C THR A 211 2.58 2.37 24.96
N THR A 212 3.25 1.54 24.16
CA THR A 212 2.67 1.02 22.92
C THR A 212 1.52 0.05 23.24
N PRO A 213 0.34 0.21 22.60
CA PRO A 213 -0.79 -0.70 22.79
C PRO A 213 -0.42 -2.15 22.51
N HIS A 214 -0.84 -3.04 23.40
CA HIS A 214 -0.53 -4.46 23.44
C HIS A 214 0.96 -4.83 23.44
N ALA A 215 1.90 -3.91 23.68
CA ALA A 215 3.32 -4.28 23.71
C ALA A 215 3.68 -5.12 24.95
N GLN A 216 2.88 -5.03 26.01
CA GLN A 216 3.10 -5.78 27.25
C GLN A 216 2.42 -7.15 27.18
N LEU A 217 3.01 -8.15 27.82
CA LEU A 217 2.42 -9.49 27.90
C LEU A 217 1.29 -9.47 28.95
N PRO A 218 0.04 -9.82 28.61
CA PRO A 218 -1.07 -9.74 29.56
C PRO A 218 -0.93 -10.77 30.68
N ASN A 219 -1.55 -10.48 31.84
CA ASN A 219 -1.37 -11.26 33.07
C ASN A 219 -1.82 -12.72 32.94
N ASP A 220 -2.83 -13.00 32.11
CA ASP A 220 -3.29 -14.37 31.83
C ASP A 220 -2.23 -15.19 31.09
N ILE A 221 -1.51 -14.59 30.14
CA ILE A 221 -0.41 -15.24 29.42
C ILE A 221 0.81 -15.33 30.33
N ARG A 222 1.14 -14.29 31.09
CA ARG A 222 2.25 -14.30 32.07
C ARG A 222 2.09 -15.44 33.09
N ALA A 223 0.88 -15.63 33.61
CA ALA A 223 0.57 -16.73 34.53
C ALA A 223 0.82 -18.11 33.91
N ARG A 224 0.50 -18.32 32.62
CA ARG A 224 0.77 -19.59 31.91
C ARG A 224 2.25 -19.92 31.81
N TYR A 225 3.10 -18.90 31.73
CA TYR A 225 4.56 -19.05 31.65
C TYR A 225 5.24 -18.94 33.02
N GLY A 226 4.48 -18.79 34.12
CA GLY A 226 5.04 -18.67 35.47
C GLY A 226 5.72 -17.33 35.77
N PHE A 227 5.44 -16.29 34.99
CA PHE A 227 5.98 -14.96 35.22
C PHE A 227 5.17 -14.17 36.26
N THR A 228 5.85 -13.31 37.02
CA THR A 228 5.21 -12.40 37.97
C THR A 228 4.18 -11.53 37.27
N PRO A 229 2.96 -11.35 37.81
CA PRO A 229 1.96 -10.48 37.20
C PRO A 229 2.47 -9.04 37.09
N LEU A 230 2.09 -8.37 36.01
CA LEU A 230 2.30 -6.94 35.86
C LEU A 230 1.39 -6.17 36.84
N PRO A 231 1.83 -4.98 37.30
CA PRO A 231 1.00 -4.14 38.14
C PRO A 231 -0.25 -3.66 37.38
N ASP A 232 -1.31 -3.37 38.13
CA ASP A 232 -2.57 -2.93 37.56
C ASP A 232 -2.38 -1.66 36.73
N GLY A 233 -2.90 -1.67 35.50
CA GLY A 233 -2.77 -0.57 34.53
C GLY A 233 -1.47 -0.53 33.72
N ALA A 234 -0.53 -1.46 33.92
CA ALA A 234 0.67 -1.54 33.08
C ALA A 234 0.43 -2.13 31.68
N PHE A 235 -0.65 -2.91 31.53
CA PHE A 235 -1.07 -3.38 30.20
C PHE A 235 -1.89 -2.29 29.51
N VAL A 236 -1.39 -1.84 28.36
CA VAL A 236 -2.06 -0.84 27.52
C VAL A 236 -2.88 -1.58 26.47
N ASP A 237 -4.20 -1.48 26.55
CA ASP A 237 -5.10 -2.08 25.58
C ASP A 237 -5.29 -1.20 24.33
N ILE A 238 -5.78 -1.76 23.24
CA ILE A 238 -6.23 -0.97 22.09
C ILE A 238 -7.55 -0.29 22.44
N GLU A 239 -7.65 1.00 22.14
CA GLU A 239 -8.92 1.70 22.20
C GLU A 239 -9.86 1.19 21.09
N GLU A 240 -10.86 0.41 21.49
CA GLU A 240 -11.88 -0.12 20.58
C GLU A 240 -12.85 0.99 20.14
N ASN A 241 -12.53 1.64 19.03
CA ASN A 241 -13.41 2.63 18.41
C ASN A 241 -14.42 1.94 17.47
N THR A 242 -15.64 1.70 17.96
CA THR A 242 -16.70 1.07 17.17
C THR A 242 -17.25 2.01 16.09
N TRP A 243 -17.99 1.45 15.13
CA TRP A 243 -18.67 2.26 14.09
C TRP A 243 -19.65 3.27 14.68
N ARG A 244 -20.26 2.94 15.83
CA ARG A 244 -21.20 3.79 16.55
C ARG A 244 -20.47 4.95 17.23
N ASP A 245 -19.35 4.70 17.87
CA ASP A 245 -18.54 5.75 18.50
C ASP A 245 -18.05 6.77 17.46
N ARG A 246 -17.66 6.29 16.28
CA ARG A 246 -17.30 7.15 15.14
C ARG A 246 -18.48 7.99 14.64
N ALA A 247 -19.67 7.39 14.54
CA ALA A 247 -20.88 8.10 14.13
C ALA A 247 -21.25 9.20 15.15
N ASP A 248 -21.18 8.89 16.44
CA ASP A 248 -21.47 9.81 17.53
C ASP A 248 -20.43 10.95 17.58
N ALA A 249 -19.14 10.64 17.40
CA ALA A 249 -18.09 11.65 17.29
C ALA A 249 -18.32 12.60 16.11
N LYS A 250 -18.69 12.06 14.93
CA LYS A 250 -19.03 12.85 13.76
C LYS A 250 -20.26 13.74 14.01
N ALA A 251 -21.28 13.22 14.68
CA ALA A 251 -22.46 13.99 15.06
C ALA A 251 -22.12 15.13 16.02
N ARG A 252 -21.28 14.90 17.03
CA ARG A 252 -20.79 15.93 17.96
C ARG A 252 -19.99 17.03 17.24
N ILE A 253 -19.12 16.66 16.29
CA ILE A 253 -18.37 17.61 15.47
C ILE A 253 -19.32 18.47 14.63
N LEU A 254 -20.32 17.86 13.99
CA LEU A 254 -21.31 18.57 13.18
C LEU A 254 -22.16 19.52 14.03
N GLN A 255 -22.58 19.10 15.22
CA GLN A 255 -23.31 19.96 16.17
C GLN A 255 -22.46 21.16 16.62
N ARG A 256 -21.18 20.94 16.97
CA ARG A 256 -20.26 22.03 17.32
C ARG A 256 -20.08 23.03 16.18
N ARG A 257 -19.93 22.55 14.94
CA ARG A 257 -19.85 23.43 13.75
C ARG A 257 -21.11 24.27 13.57
N ARG A 258 -22.29 23.63 13.63
CA ARG A 258 -23.59 24.35 13.55
C ARG A 258 -23.75 25.41 14.64
N ALA A 259 -23.33 25.12 15.87
CA ALA A 259 -23.38 26.09 16.97
C ALA A 259 -22.43 27.28 16.75
N ALA A 260 -21.24 27.03 16.22
CA ALA A 260 -20.27 28.09 15.88
C ALA A 260 -20.79 29.01 14.76
N ASP A 261 -21.40 28.44 13.72
CA ASP A 261 -21.98 29.21 12.61
C ASP A 261 -23.17 30.07 13.07
N ALA A 262 -24.01 29.54 13.96
CA ALA A 262 -25.10 30.30 14.57
C ALA A 262 -24.60 31.46 15.46
N GLY A 263 -23.42 31.33 16.07
CA GLY A 263 -22.76 32.39 16.83
C GLY A 263 -22.19 33.51 15.95
N ARG A 264 -21.62 33.17 14.78
CA ARG A 264 -21.10 34.17 13.82
C ARG A 264 -22.19 35.01 13.17
N GLY A 265 -23.39 34.47 12.99
CA GLY A 265 -24.56 35.23 12.50
C GLY A 265 -25.14 36.25 13.49
N LYS A 266 -24.65 36.31 14.74
CA LYS A 266 -25.13 37.22 15.80
C LYS A 266 -24.14 38.31 16.21
N ALA A 267 -23.00 38.46 15.52
CA ALA A 267 -22.14 39.61 15.74
C ALA A 267 -22.81 40.88 15.16
N PRO A 268 -23.12 41.91 15.98
CA PRO A 268 -23.73 43.13 15.47
C PRO A 268 -22.75 43.88 14.56
N ALA A 269 -23.19 44.17 13.34
CA ALA A 269 -22.55 45.12 12.44
C ALA A 269 -22.52 46.50 13.12
N GLY A 270 -21.40 46.82 13.78
CA GLY A 270 -21.30 48.02 14.59
C GLY A 270 -19.86 48.51 14.72
N LYS A 271 -19.33 49.10 13.65
CA LYS A 271 -18.39 50.24 13.60
C LYS A 271 -17.94 50.41 12.15
N ALA A 272 -18.61 51.27 11.39
CA ALA A 272 -18.39 52.71 11.30
C ALA A 272 -17.11 53.05 10.53
N ALA A 273 -17.34 53.49 9.29
CA ALA A 273 -16.40 54.19 8.44
C ALA A 273 -15.68 55.32 9.19
N ARG A 274 -14.37 55.42 9.01
CA ARG A 274 -13.65 56.68 9.20
C ARG A 274 -12.36 56.71 8.37
N GLY A 275 -12.36 57.58 7.37
CA GLY A 275 -11.22 58.40 6.97
C GLY A 275 -10.21 57.79 6.01
N GLU A 276 -10.37 58.12 4.73
CA GLU A 276 -9.26 58.45 3.84
C GLU A 276 -8.44 59.60 4.47
N ASP A 277 -7.12 59.40 4.59
CA ASP A 277 -6.06 60.32 4.18
C ASP A 277 -4.73 59.99 4.90
N ALA A 278 -3.63 60.23 4.16
CA ALA A 278 -2.21 60.18 4.54
C ALA A 278 -1.43 58.87 4.26
N ALA A 279 -0.82 58.82 3.07
CA ALA A 279 0.59 58.39 2.90
C ALA A 279 1.52 59.51 3.43
N PRO A 280 2.87 59.37 3.58
CA PRO A 280 3.81 58.29 3.19
C PRO A 280 4.82 57.98 4.37
N PRO A 281 6.11 57.57 4.22
CA PRO A 281 6.86 56.98 3.10
C PRO A 281 7.60 55.66 3.44
N ALA A 282 8.27 55.13 2.40
CA ALA A 282 9.19 54.00 2.43
C ALA A 282 10.53 54.33 3.14
N GLU A 283 11.13 53.34 3.80
CA GLU A 283 12.55 52.95 3.69
C GLU A 283 12.92 51.82 4.68
N GLY A 284 13.69 50.83 4.20
CA GLY A 284 14.84 50.28 4.94
C GLY A 284 14.70 49.03 5.83
N GLY A 285 15.22 47.91 5.32
CA GLY A 285 16.28 47.14 6.03
C GLY A 285 15.90 45.99 6.98
N ALA A 286 16.37 44.79 6.60
CA ALA A 286 16.97 43.69 7.38
C ALA A 286 16.80 43.70 8.93
N GLU A 287 16.55 42.61 9.66
CA GLU A 287 17.15 41.26 9.64
C GLU A 287 16.50 40.49 10.81
N GLY A 288 16.36 39.16 10.75
CA GLY A 288 16.11 38.34 11.97
C GLY A 288 15.09 37.21 11.84
N ALA A 289 15.61 35.98 11.70
CA ALA A 289 14.92 34.69 11.88
C ALA A 289 14.44 34.47 13.34
N PRO A 290 13.85 33.32 13.77
CA PRO A 290 13.31 32.16 13.05
C PRO A 290 11.83 31.88 13.40
N GLY A 291 11.03 31.36 12.46
CA GLY A 291 9.61 31.07 12.67
C GLY A 291 9.29 29.58 12.54
N GLU A 292 8.92 28.98 13.67
CA GLU A 292 8.12 27.75 13.75
C GLU A 292 6.91 27.79 12.79
N GLY A 293 6.68 26.70 12.07
CA GLY A 293 5.41 26.39 11.41
C GLY A 293 5.26 24.88 11.48
N GLY A 294 4.41 24.30 12.32
CA GLY A 294 3.04 24.72 12.59
C GLY A 294 2.15 24.06 11.55
N GLY A 295 1.93 22.76 11.74
CA GLY A 295 1.07 21.95 10.87
C GLY A 295 -0.35 22.50 10.83
N ALA A 296 -0.80 22.84 9.63
CA ALA A 296 -2.20 23.09 9.35
C ALA A 296 -2.89 21.74 9.12
N GLU A 297 -3.63 21.28 10.12
CA GLU A 297 -4.67 20.27 9.96
C GLU A 297 -5.77 20.84 9.04
N GLY A 298 -5.96 20.17 7.91
CA GLY A 298 -7.02 20.45 6.95
C GLY A 298 -8.40 20.10 7.52
N ALA A 299 -9.35 21.02 7.34
CA ALA A 299 -10.76 20.71 7.35
C ALA A 299 -11.17 20.07 6.01
N PRO A 300 -12.14 19.12 6.00
CA PRO A 300 -12.59 18.46 4.78
C PRO A 300 -13.67 19.30 4.10
N GLY A 301 -13.47 19.62 2.83
CA GLY A 301 -14.45 20.29 1.98
C GLY A 301 -14.09 20.10 0.51
N ASP A 302 -15.06 19.56 -0.21
CA ASP A 302 -15.22 19.54 -1.67
C ASP A 302 -14.42 18.51 -2.48
N GLU A 303 -15.19 17.61 -3.10
CA GLU A 303 -14.81 16.74 -4.21
C GLU A 303 -14.12 17.55 -5.32
N PRO A 304 -12.92 17.17 -5.78
CA PRO A 304 -12.43 17.63 -7.05
C PRO A 304 -12.90 16.70 -8.17
N ALA A 305 -13.55 17.31 -9.16
CA ALA A 305 -13.76 16.76 -10.48
C ALA A 305 -12.46 16.13 -11.02
N LEU A 306 -12.57 14.92 -11.57
CA LEU A 306 -11.49 14.18 -12.21
C LEU A 306 -10.84 15.03 -13.32
N ALA A 307 -9.70 15.63 -12.98
CA ALA A 307 -8.82 16.29 -13.93
C ALA A 307 -8.18 15.24 -14.85
N ASN A 308 -8.22 15.56 -16.13
CA ASN A 308 -7.72 14.81 -17.25
C ASN A 308 -6.19 14.96 -17.33
N GLU A 309 -5.42 14.07 -16.70
CA GLU A 309 -3.96 14.02 -16.86
C GLU A 309 -3.58 13.17 -18.09
N GLY A 310 -3.67 13.79 -19.26
CA GLY A 310 -2.97 13.35 -20.46
C GLY A 310 -1.53 13.84 -20.43
N GLY A 311 -0.65 13.08 -19.75
CA GLY A 311 0.79 13.31 -19.76
C GLY A 311 1.40 12.95 -21.11
N ASN A 312 1.85 13.98 -21.83
CA ASN A 312 2.68 13.91 -23.02
C ASN A 312 4.14 13.63 -22.62
N GLU A 313 4.57 12.36 -22.65
CA GLU A 313 6.00 12.01 -22.57
C GLU A 313 6.57 11.85 -23.99
N GLY A 314 6.93 12.99 -24.59
CA GLY A 314 7.79 13.03 -25.76
C GLY A 314 9.25 12.79 -25.35
N GLY A 315 9.71 11.55 -25.46
CA GLY A 315 11.13 11.23 -25.42
C GLY A 315 11.80 11.71 -26.70
N GLY A 316 12.58 12.80 -26.61
CA GLY A 316 13.49 13.23 -27.66
C GLY A 316 14.62 12.21 -27.81
N ALA A 317 14.70 11.61 -29.00
CA ALA A 317 15.88 10.90 -29.46
C ALA A 317 16.80 11.93 -30.13
N ASP A 318 17.85 12.36 -29.44
CA ASP A 318 18.96 13.05 -30.09
C ASP A 318 19.80 12.01 -30.83
N GLY A 319 19.70 12.06 -32.16
CA GLY A 319 20.62 11.39 -33.08
C GLY A 319 21.94 12.14 -33.15
N GLY A 320 23.03 11.37 -33.22
CA GLY A 320 24.36 11.90 -33.50
C GLY A 320 24.53 12.39 -34.94
N GLY A 321 25.50 13.29 -35.11
CA GLY A 321 26.06 13.72 -36.38
C GLY A 321 27.25 14.65 -36.13
N ASP A 322 28.44 14.12 -36.42
CA ASP A 322 29.78 14.73 -36.59
C ASP A 322 30.42 15.54 -35.44
#